data_AF-A0A439H6S7-F1
#
_entry.id   AF-A0A439H6S7-F1
#
_cell.length_a   1.000
_cell.length_b   1.000
_cell.length_c   1.000
_cell.angle_alpha   90.00
_cell.angle_beta   90.00
_cell.angle_gamma   90.00
#
_symmetry.space_group_name_H-M   'P 1'
#
loop_
_entity.id
_entity.type
_entity.pdbx_description
1 polymer ?
#
loop_
_entity_poly.entity_id
_entity_poly.type
_entity_poly.pdbx_seq_one_letter_code
_entity_poly.pdbx_strand_id
1 'polypeptide(L)'
;MRLSLRLDGDRVRAFHVALAERLSQLPGIELCVDARPAAGGVPQAAEALFQLETLIHRLPADGTARRVPISMLAGHARASQPTELTIDLVGDVEPQGGQVWQLAYDGVCGEEALLALILAGRTPLARLEQDGAVVAEGRLGTEYHGIALASFQDMLARSASLIVAAVNGAARSHLPVLPEPPSGASSPPMPPATKLGVRAAKAMARRIVQQIYHLCYNAPHWRVGWRQTGGSDLYELRAHPQSGWRDLADDGSRFYADPFPVLYRGQVTLFVEDYIHRTGKAILSAVAFGPNGPAGTPKPVLELPYHLSYPFVFERDGEMWMVPESGANRSVDLYRASAFPGGWVKEATLLSDIVASDATLTEHGGRWWMFATVRDGGGAFSDQLHLWSAPVFRGPWTPHPKNPLLIDIASARPAGRMVSRGGQLLRPVQDCRRSYGAALGIARVTRLDDTGFEQVVETILNPGAGWAGRKLHTLNEAGGLEFIDGSAMAPRWKQRRESMPSGLGDKQ
;
A
#
# COMPACT_ATOMS: atom_id res chain seq x y z
N MET A 1 31.46 -9.74 3.30
CA MET A 1 30.71 -10.73 4.09
C MET A 1 30.32 -11.88 3.18
N ARG A 2 30.73 -13.11 3.52
CA ARG A 2 30.31 -14.32 2.81
C ARG A 2 28.93 -14.76 3.29
N LEU A 3 27.97 -14.79 2.38
CA LEU A 3 26.56 -15.06 2.66
C LEU A 3 26.13 -16.36 1.96
N SER A 4 25.49 -17.26 2.69
CA SER A 4 24.85 -18.46 2.14
C SER A 4 23.34 -18.32 2.17
N LEU A 5 22.67 -18.55 1.05
CA LEU A 5 21.21 -18.61 0.95
C LEU A 5 20.77 -20.08 0.91
N ARG A 6 20.15 -20.56 1.98
CA ARG A 6 19.58 -21.91 2.07
C ARG A 6 18.15 -21.91 1.56
N LEU A 7 17.87 -22.79 0.59
CA LEU A 7 16.55 -22.97 -0.03
C LEU A 7 16.30 -24.42 -0.47
N ASP A 8 15.04 -24.81 -0.67
CA ASP A 8 14.71 -26.14 -1.18
C ASP A 8 15.03 -26.27 -2.68
N GLY A 9 16.06 -27.07 -3.00
CA GLY A 9 16.51 -27.32 -4.37
C GLY A 9 15.48 -28.03 -5.26
N ASP A 10 14.58 -28.81 -4.66
CA ASP A 10 13.48 -29.44 -5.41
C ASP A 10 12.36 -28.44 -5.70
N ARG A 11 12.39 -27.25 -5.07
CA ARG A 11 11.31 -26.26 -5.11
C ARG A 11 11.70 -24.84 -5.50
N VAL A 12 12.68 -24.71 -6.39
CA VAL A 12 13.13 -23.40 -6.88
C VAL A 12 12.02 -22.62 -7.60
N ARG A 13 11.96 -21.32 -7.31
CA ARG A 13 11.00 -20.34 -7.82
C ARG A 13 11.71 -19.08 -8.30
N ALA A 14 11.03 -18.26 -9.10
CA ALA A 14 11.52 -16.96 -9.53
C ALA A 14 11.85 -16.03 -8.34
N PHE A 15 11.12 -16.14 -7.22
CA PHE A 15 11.46 -15.51 -5.94
C PHE A 15 12.92 -15.74 -5.52
N HIS A 16 13.35 -17.00 -5.51
CA HIS A 16 14.70 -17.38 -5.08
C HIS A 16 15.78 -16.77 -5.97
N VAL A 17 15.55 -16.78 -7.29
CA VAL A 17 16.47 -16.18 -8.27
C VAL A 17 16.54 -14.67 -8.08
N ALA A 18 15.40 -13.99 -7.98
CA ALA A 18 15.35 -12.55 -7.76
C ALA A 18 16.00 -12.13 -6.44
N LEU A 19 15.82 -12.91 -5.37
CA LEU A 19 16.50 -12.68 -4.09
C LEU A 19 18.02 -12.85 -4.22
N ALA A 20 18.48 -13.92 -4.87
CA ALA A 20 19.91 -14.16 -5.10
C ALA A 20 20.55 -13.03 -5.91
N GLU A 21 19.90 -12.60 -7.00
CA GLU A 21 20.36 -11.47 -7.81
C GLU A 21 20.48 -10.20 -6.97
N ARG A 22 19.44 -9.83 -6.22
CA ARG A 22 19.45 -8.64 -5.36
C ARG A 22 20.54 -8.68 -4.29
N LEU A 23 20.74 -9.84 -3.64
CA LEU A 23 21.79 -10.00 -2.63
C LEU A 23 23.19 -9.92 -3.24
N SER A 24 23.39 -10.49 -4.43
CA SER A 24 24.69 -10.45 -5.13
C SER A 24 25.10 -9.05 -5.61
N GLN A 25 24.13 -8.15 -5.75
CA GLN A 25 24.36 -6.75 -6.12
C GLN A 25 24.71 -5.86 -4.91
N LEU A 26 24.59 -6.36 -3.68
CA LEU A 26 24.94 -5.59 -2.50
C LEU A 26 26.47 -5.44 -2.37
N PRO A 27 26.99 -4.23 -2.06
CA PRO A 27 28.43 -4.02 -1.92
C PRO A 27 29.06 -4.92 -0.86
N GLY A 28 30.15 -5.60 -1.22
CA GLY A 28 30.90 -6.43 -0.29
C GLY A 28 30.24 -7.76 0.10
N ILE A 29 29.16 -8.17 -0.59
CA ILE A 29 28.54 -9.48 -0.41
C ILE A 29 29.11 -10.47 -1.43
N GLU A 30 29.56 -11.62 -0.92
CA GLU A 30 29.87 -12.79 -1.74
C GLU A 30 28.80 -13.85 -1.48
N LEU A 31 27.93 -14.08 -2.47
CA LEU A 31 26.76 -14.96 -2.35
C LEU A 31 27.06 -16.38 -2.81
N CYS A 32 26.68 -17.35 -1.98
CA CYS A 32 26.59 -18.77 -2.28
C CYS A 32 25.15 -19.25 -2.05
N VAL A 33 24.66 -20.18 -2.87
CA VAL A 33 23.34 -20.80 -2.71
C VAL A 33 23.49 -22.27 -2.28
N ASP A 34 22.89 -22.61 -1.14
CA ASP A 34 22.72 -23.98 -0.66
C ASP A 34 21.32 -24.50 -1.02
N ALA A 35 21.23 -25.08 -2.23
CA ALA A 35 20.01 -25.64 -2.80
C ALA A 35 19.90 -27.16 -2.60
N ARG A 36 20.28 -27.68 -1.43
CA ARG A 36 19.99 -29.09 -1.09
C ARG A 36 18.47 -29.35 -1.05
N PRO A 37 17.99 -30.55 -1.40
CA PRO A 37 16.59 -30.91 -1.20
C PRO A 37 16.16 -30.74 0.25
N ALA A 38 14.91 -30.34 0.48
CA ALA A 38 14.31 -30.27 1.81
C ALA A 38 13.00 -31.06 1.87
N ALA A 39 12.63 -31.51 3.08
CA ALA A 39 11.29 -32.02 3.32
C ALA A 39 10.32 -30.84 3.51
N GLY A 40 9.06 -30.99 3.07
CA GLY A 40 8.04 -29.94 3.20
C GLY A 40 7.74 -29.22 1.89
N GLY A 41 7.37 -27.95 1.96
CA GLY A 41 7.10 -27.07 0.82
C GLY A 41 5.63 -26.96 0.41
N VAL A 42 5.32 -25.94 -0.39
CA VAL A 42 3.98 -25.71 -1.00
C VAL A 42 3.49 -26.97 -1.76
N PRO A 43 2.33 -27.55 -1.38
CA PRO A 43 1.87 -28.83 -1.93
C PRO A 43 1.44 -28.69 -3.41
N GLN A 44 1.55 -29.79 -4.18
CA GLN A 44 1.17 -29.81 -5.60
C GLN A 44 -0.28 -29.38 -5.85
N ALA A 45 -1.19 -29.67 -4.93
CA ALA A 45 -2.59 -29.22 -5.02
C ALA A 45 -2.73 -27.68 -4.99
N ALA A 46 -1.79 -26.96 -4.35
CA ALA A 46 -1.76 -25.50 -4.40
C ALA A 46 -1.28 -24.96 -5.76
N GLU A 47 -0.37 -25.68 -6.44
CA GLU A 47 0.04 -25.31 -7.81
C GLU A 47 -1.14 -25.37 -8.79
N ALA A 48 -2.03 -26.35 -8.65
CA ALA A 48 -3.25 -26.42 -9.44
C ALA A 48 -4.19 -25.23 -9.17
N LEU A 49 -4.31 -24.79 -7.91
CA LEU A 49 -5.04 -23.57 -7.55
C LEU A 49 -4.41 -22.34 -8.20
N PHE A 50 -3.07 -22.22 -8.17
CA PHE A 50 -2.35 -21.12 -8.80
C PHE A 50 -2.57 -21.07 -10.31
N GLN A 51 -2.49 -22.20 -11.00
CA GLN A 51 -2.79 -22.27 -12.44
C GLN A 51 -4.22 -21.81 -12.74
N LEU A 52 -5.19 -22.23 -11.93
CA LEU A 52 -6.58 -21.80 -12.09
C LEU A 52 -6.72 -20.29 -11.85
N GLU A 53 -6.12 -19.75 -10.79
CA GLU A 53 -6.18 -18.31 -10.49
C GLU A 53 -5.49 -17.47 -11.58
N THR A 54 -4.40 -17.94 -12.17
CA THR A 54 -3.77 -17.31 -13.34
C THR A 54 -4.76 -17.17 -14.49
N LEU A 55 -5.51 -18.22 -14.82
CA LEU A 55 -6.54 -18.20 -15.87
C LEU A 55 -7.75 -17.33 -15.48
N ILE A 56 -8.17 -17.41 -14.21
CA ILE A 56 -9.33 -16.69 -13.69
C ILE A 56 -9.07 -15.18 -13.65
N HIS A 57 -7.89 -14.76 -13.19
CA HIS A 57 -7.59 -13.35 -12.96
C HIS A 57 -6.67 -12.76 -14.04
N ARG A 58 -6.26 -13.54 -15.05
CA ARG A 58 -5.32 -13.14 -16.10
C ARG A 58 -4.01 -12.60 -15.51
N LEU A 59 -3.52 -13.27 -14.47
CA LEU A 59 -2.29 -12.86 -13.79
C LEU A 59 -1.08 -13.07 -14.72
N PRO A 60 -0.03 -12.24 -14.60
CA PRO A 60 1.20 -12.43 -15.35
C PRO A 60 1.83 -13.80 -15.09
N ALA A 61 2.38 -14.41 -16.15
CA ALA A 61 2.96 -15.75 -16.07
C ALA A 61 4.37 -15.77 -15.43
N ASP A 62 4.97 -14.60 -15.19
CA ASP A 62 6.36 -14.39 -14.76
C ASP A 62 6.50 -13.94 -13.30
N GLY A 63 5.44 -14.06 -12.48
CA GLY A 63 5.48 -13.67 -11.07
C GLY A 63 6.40 -14.53 -10.19
N THR A 64 6.69 -14.03 -8.98
CA THR A 64 7.66 -14.61 -8.02
C THR A 64 7.37 -16.06 -7.62
N ALA A 65 6.11 -16.48 -7.63
CA ALA A 65 5.70 -17.85 -7.33
C ALA A 65 6.01 -18.85 -8.45
N ARG A 66 6.41 -18.41 -9.65
CA ARG A 66 6.67 -19.30 -10.80
C ARG A 66 7.82 -20.27 -10.49
N ARG A 67 7.61 -21.56 -10.77
CA ARG A 67 8.65 -22.60 -10.72
C ARG A 67 9.70 -22.39 -11.80
N VAL A 68 10.97 -22.52 -11.44
CA VAL A 68 12.10 -22.40 -12.38
C VAL A 68 13.11 -23.53 -12.17
N PRO A 69 13.93 -23.89 -13.18
CA PRO A 69 14.99 -24.86 -13.01
C PRO A 69 16.07 -24.37 -12.03
N ILE A 70 16.64 -25.27 -11.25
CA ILE A 70 17.76 -24.98 -10.33
C ILE A 70 19.00 -24.44 -11.05
N SER A 71 19.17 -24.75 -12.35
CA SER A 71 20.28 -24.24 -13.16
C SER A 71 20.31 -22.71 -13.28
N MET A 72 19.18 -22.03 -13.03
CA MET A 72 19.12 -20.56 -12.94
C MET A 72 19.97 -19.99 -11.79
N LEU A 73 20.31 -20.82 -10.80
CA LEU A 73 21.14 -20.45 -9.65
C LEU A 73 22.60 -20.92 -9.78
N ALA A 74 22.98 -21.50 -10.94
CA ALA A 74 24.32 -22.07 -11.14
C ALA A 74 25.45 -21.03 -10.98
N GLY A 75 25.17 -19.75 -11.26
CA GLY A 75 26.12 -18.65 -11.06
C GLY A 75 26.48 -18.36 -9.60
N HIS A 76 25.72 -18.92 -8.65
CA HIS A 76 25.93 -18.78 -7.20
C HIS A 76 26.27 -20.12 -6.53
N ALA A 77 26.87 -21.06 -7.28
CA ALA A 77 27.22 -22.38 -6.77
C ALA A 77 28.18 -22.32 -5.56
N ARG A 78 28.16 -23.41 -4.77
CA ARG A 78 28.72 -23.50 -3.42
C ARG A 78 30.19 -23.04 -3.31
N ALA A 79 30.46 -22.11 -2.40
CA ALA A 79 31.81 -21.64 -2.09
C ALA A 79 32.62 -22.69 -1.30
N SER A 80 33.95 -22.68 -1.47
CA SER A 80 34.90 -23.62 -0.82
C SER A 80 35.27 -23.21 0.61
N GLN A 81 34.79 -22.08 1.09
CA GLN A 81 35.21 -21.43 2.34
C GLN A 81 34.04 -21.32 3.34
N PRO A 82 34.33 -21.18 4.65
CA PRO A 82 33.29 -21.06 5.67
C PRO A 82 32.47 -19.77 5.54
N THR A 83 31.15 -19.93 5.63
CA THR A 83 30.16 -18.85 5.56
C THR A 83 30.12 -18.03 6.85
N GLU A 84 29.98 -16.70 6.75
CA GLU A 84 29.81 -15.82 7.91
C GLU A 84 28.34 -15.71 8.35
N LEU A 85 27.42 -15.61 7.37
CA LEU A 85 25.98 -15.52 7.58
C LEU A 85 25.23 -16.49 6.66
N THR A 86 24.34 -17.30 7.23
CA THR A 86 23.38 -18.12 6.48
C THR A 86 21.98 -17.55 6.62
N ILE A 87 21.31 -17.27 5.50
CA ILE A 87 19.88 -16.97 5.48
C ILE A 87 19.15 -18.26 5.14
N ASP A 88 18.38 -18.75 6.10
CA ASP A 88 17.64 -20.01 6.02
C ASP A 88 16.16 -19.75 5.72
N LEU A 89 15.76 -20.05 4.47
CA LEU A 89 14.38 -19.94 4.02
C LEU A 89 13.55 -21.19 4.33
N VAL A 90 14.19 -22.28 4.76
CA VAL A 90 13.58 -23.59 5.02
C VAL A 90 13.33 -23.79 6.52
N GLY A 91 14.30 -23.39 7.35
CA GLY A 91 14.31 -23.61 8.80
C GLY A 91 14.95 -24.94 9.19
N ASP A 92 15.86 -25.48 8.37
CA ASP A 92 16.52 -26.78 8.58
C ASP A 92 18.03 -26.67 8.89
N VAL A 93 18.53 -25.45 9.08
CA VAL A 93 19.94 -25.19 9.43
C VAL A 93 20.11 -25.08 10.94
N GLU A 94 20.93 -25.96 11.50
CA GLU A 94 21.39 -25.89 12.89
C GLU A 94 22.49 -24.81 13.04
N PRO A 95 22.45 -23.97 14.09
CA PRO A 95 23.50 -22.99 14.35
C PRO A 95 24.83 -23.69 14.71
N GLN A 96 25.74 -23.83 13.74
CA GLN A 96 27.08 -24.40 13.96
C GLN A 96 28.16 -23.39 13.59
N GLY A 97 28.52 -22.52 14.55
CA GLY A 97 29.69 -21.63 14.48
C GLY A 97 29.56 -20.36 13.63
N GLY A 98 28.59 -20.27 12.72
CA GLY A 98 28.25 -19.07 11.94
C GLY A 98 26.88 -18.47 12.35
N GLN A 99 26.59 -17.24 11.91
CA GLN A 99 25.27 -16.64 12.13
C GLN A 99 24.24 -17.29 11.21
N VAL A 100 23.08 -17.65 11.75
CA VAL A 100 21.95 -18.19 10.98
C VAL A 100 20.74 -17.30 11.20
N TRP A 101 20.22 -16.73 10.13
CA TRP A 101 18.96 -15.97 10.12
C TRP A 101 17.88 -16.82 9.48
N GLN A 102 16.92 -17.28 10.28
CA GLN A 102 15.78 -18.04 9.81
C GLN A 102 14.64 -17.09 9.41
N LEU A 103 14.08 -17.28 8.21
CA LEU A 103 12.87 -16.58 7.80
C LEU A 103 11.63 -17.35 8.26
N ALA A 104 10.91 -16.77 9.22
CA ALA A 104 9.67 -17.32 9.76
C ALA A 104 8.47 -16.43 9.45
N TYR A 105 7.31 -17.05 9.24
CA TYR A 105 6.01 -16.41 9.09
C TYR A 105 5.11 -16.82 10.25
N ASP A 106 4.72 -15.86 11.10
CA ASP A 106 4.05 -16.13 12.39
C ASP A 106 4.80 -17.24 13.19
N GLY A 107 6.13 -17.21 13.18
CA GLY A 107 6.98 -18.17 13.91
C GLY A 107 7.16 -19.54 13.27
N VAL A 108 6.71 -19.75 12.02
CA VAL A 108 6.92 -21.00 11.27
C VAL A 108 7.70 -20.73 9.99
N CYS A 109 8.79 -21.46 9.77
CA CYS A 109 9.64 -21.34 8.58
C CYS A 109 9.00 -21.97 7.33
N GLY A 110 9.52 -21.59 6.17
CA GLY A 110 9.15 -22.19 4.89
C GLY A 110 7.98 -21.51 4.16
N GLU A 111 7.98 -21.66 2.84
CA GLU A 111 6.94 -21.11 1.96
C GLU A 111 5.53 -21.66 2.25
N GLU A 112 5.42 -22.91 2.75
CA GLU A 112 4.12 -23.45 3.13
C GLU A 112 3.46 -22.68 4.27
N ALA A 113 4.23 -22.15 5.23
CA ALA A 113 3.71 -21.41 6.36
C ALA A 113 3.07 -20.10 5.89
N LEU A 114 3.76 -19.38 4.99
CA LEU A 114 3.23 -18.18 4.34
C LEU A 114 1.92 -18.49 3.60
N LEU A 115 1.91 -19.56 2.80
CA LEU A 115 0.70 -19.94 2.05
C LEU A 115 -0.45 -20.34 2.99
N ALA A 116 -0.18 -21.03 4.10
CA ALA A 116 -1.19 -21.40 5.09
C ALA A 116 -1.88 -20.17 5.68
N LEU A 117 -1.10 -19.14 6.01
CA LEU A 117 -1.60 -17.86 6.54
C LEU A 117 -2.46 -17.11 5.53
N ILE A 118 -2.01 -17.01 4.28
CA ILE A 118 -2.77 -16.41 3.17
C ILE A 118 -4.11 -17.11 3.00
N LEU A 119 -4.07 -18.43 2.96
CA LEU A 119 -5.26 -19.26 2.80
C LEU A 119 -6.22 -19.14 4.00
N ALA A 120 -5.70 -18.92 5.20
CA ALA A 120 -6.49 -18.63 6.39
C ALA A 120 -7.02 -17.19 6.45
N GLY A 121 -6.62 -16.32 5.52
CA GLY A 121 -7.00 -14.90 5.51
C GLY A 121 -6.35 -14.10 6.63
N ARG A 122 -5.20 -14.55 7.15
CA ARG A 122 -4.40 -13.80 8.14
C ARG A 122 -3.46 -12.84 7.42
N THR A 123 -3.02 -11.80 8.13
CA THR A 123 -1.95 -10.90 7.70
C THR A 123 -0.62 -11.42 8.26
N PRO A 124 0.28 -11.99 7.43
CA PRO A 124 1.49 -12.63 7.92
C PRO A 124 2.47 -11.63 8.54
N LEU A 125 3.08 -12.04 9.65
CA LEU A 125 4.24 -11.38 10.23
C LEU A 125 5.50 -12.15 9.84
N ALA A 126 6.30 -11.57 8.95
CA ALA A 126 7.59 -12.13 8.55
C ALA A 126 8.68 -11.63 9.49
N ARG A 127 9.52 -12.55 9.97
CA ARG A 127 10.67 -12.25 10.81
C ARG A 127 11.91 -12.96 10.30
N LEU A 128 13.02 -12.24 10.32
CA LEU A 128 14.34 -12.85 10.34
C LEU A 128 14.77 -12.98 11.80
N GLU A 129 15.01 -14.21 12.24
CA GLU A 129 15.35 -14.52 13.61
C GLU A 129 16.74 -15.17 13.70
N GLN A 130 17.51 -14.77 14.70
CA GLN A 130 18.80 -15.36 15.04
C GLN A 130 18.75 -15.78 16.50
N ASP A 131 18.89 -17.08 16.77
CA ASP A 131 18.88 -17.63 18.14
C ASP A 131 17.66 -17.18 18.98
N GLY A 132 16.50 -17.05 18.34
CA GLY A 132 15.26 -16.57 18.94
C GLY A 132 15.13 -15.05 19.09
N ALA A 133 16.15 -14.27 18.72
CA ALA A 133 16.10 -12.81 18.67
C ALA A 133 15.69 -12.31 17.29
N VAL A 134 14.82 -11.30 17.24
CA VAL A 134 14.36 -10.71 15.97
C VAL A 134 15.42 -9.76 15.41
N VAL A 135 15.93 -10.09 14.22
CA VAL A 135 16.86 -9.25 13.44
C VAL A 135 16.08 -8.22 12.63
N ALA A 136 15.02 -8.66 11.96
CA ALA A 136 14.17 -7.81 11.13
C ALA A 136 12.73 -8.31 11.15
N GLU A 137 11.77 -7.40 11.08
CA GLU A 137 10.34 -7.72 11.08
C GLU A 137 9.59 -6.92 10.01
N GLY A 138 8.64 -7.58 9.34
CA GLY A 138 7.75 -6.97 8.38
C GLY A 138 6.35 -7.57 8.43
N ARG A 139 5.32 -6.74 8.30
CA ARG A 139 3.93 -7.22 8.19
C ARG A 139 3.52 -7.17 6.73
N LEU A 140 3.42 -8.36 6.15
CA LEU A 140 3.25 -8.51 4.71
C LEU A 140 1.79 -8.34 4.30
N GLY A 141 1.57 -7.88 3.07
CA GLY A 141 0.24 -7.58 2.56
C GLY A 141 0.10 -7.77 1.07
N THR A 142 -1.09 -7.42 0.58
CA THR A 142 -1.45 -7.38 -0.85
C THR A 142 -2.68 -6.49 -1.02
N GLU A 143 -2.91 -5.93 -2.21
CA GLU A 143 -4.19 -5.34 -2.59
C GLU A 143 -5.16 -6.39 -3.18
N TYR A 144 -4.68 -7.60 -3.50
CA TYR A 144 -5.42 -8.66 -4.20
C TYR A 144 -6.10 -9.66 -3.26
N HIS A 145 -6.66 -9.19 -2.14
CA HIS A 145 -7.29 -10.05 -1.14
C HIS A 145 -8.26 -11.07 -1.74
N GLY A 146 -8.09 -12.33 -1.37
CA GLY A 146 -8.92 -13.44 -1.84
C GLY A 146 -8.42 -14.15 -3.10
N ILE A 147 -7.30 -13.71 -3.69
CA ILE A 147 -6.57 -14.40 -4.75
C ILE A 147 -5.26 -14.93 -4.13
N ALA A 148 -5.17 -16.24 -3.93
CA ALA A 148 -4.07 -16.85 -3.17
C ALA A 148 -2.71 -16.64 -3.87
N LEU A 149 -2.63 -16.84 -5.19
CA LEU A 149 -1.43 -16.69 -5.99
C LEU A 149 -0.90 -15.25 -5.96
N ALA A 150 -1.76 -14.26 -6.19
CA ALA A 150 -1.35 -12.85 -6.18
C ALA A 150 -0.86 -12.42 -4.79
N SER A 151 -1.59 -12.83 -3.74
CA SER A 151 -1.17 -12.60 -2.35
C SER A 151 0.20 -13.23 -2.05
N PHE A 152 0.39 -14.48 -2.48
CA PHE A 152 1.63 -15.21 -2.26
C PHE A 152 2.79 -14.57 -3.03
N GLN A 153 2.55 -14.13 -4.27
CA GLN A 153 3.55 -13.45 -5.07
C GLN A 153 4.01 -12.13 -4.45
N ASP A 154 3.06 -11.31 -3.98
CA ASP A 154 3.36 -10.04 -3.34
C ASP A 154 4.16 -10.24 -2.04
N MET A 155 3.74 -11.19 -1.22
CA MET A 155 4.37 -11.46 0.07
C MET A 155 5.77 -12.08 -0.10
N LEU A 156 6.00 -12.94 -1.09
CA LEU A 156 7.35 -13.41 -1.44
C LEU A 156 8.27 -12.27 -1.89
N ALA A 157 7.77 -11.36 -2.74
CA ALA A 157 8.55 -10.19 -3.16
C ALA A 157 8.94 -9.32 -1.94
N ARG A 158 8.03 -9.17 -0.98
CA ARG A 158 8.26 -8.39 0.24
C ARG A 158 9.18 -9.08 1.23
N SER A 159 9.13 -10.40 1.34
CA SER A 159 10.13 -11.19 2.07
C SER A 159 11.53 -10.96 1.50
N ALA A 160 11.69 -10.91 0.16
CA ALA A 160 12.98 -10.57 -0.44
C ALA A 160 13.44 -9.15 -0.07
N SER A 161 12.54 -8.17 -0.10
CA SER A 161 12.87 -6.79 0.30
C SER A 161 13.25 -6.67 1.78
N LEU A 162 12.57 -7.42 2.67
CA LEU A 162 12.92 -7.50 4.10
C LEU A 162 14.33 -8.08 4.29
N ILE A 163 14.65 -9.17 3.58
CA ILE A 163 15.96 -9.81 3.63
C ILE A 163 17.07 -8.87 3.15
N VAL A 164 16.88 -8.25 1.99
CA VAL A 164 17.85 -7.32 1.42
C VAL A 164 18.06 -6.12 2.35
N ALA A 165 16.99 -5.57 2.92
CA ALA A 165 17.09 -4.49 3.89
C ALA A 165 17.85 -4.92 5.16
N ALA A 166 17.66 -6.15 5.65
CA ALA A 166 18.35 -6.66 6.83
C ALA A 166 19.85 -6.83 6.59
N VAL A 167 20.23 -7.44 5.46
CA VAL A 167 21.64 -7.63 5.06
C VAL A 167 22.33 -6.28 4.87
N ASN A 168 21.62 -5.28 4.34
CA ASN A 168 22.15 -3.93 4.16
C ASN A 168 22.12 -3.07 5.44
N GLY A 169 21.72 -3.62 6.59
CA GLY A 169 21.65 -2.90 7.87
C GLY A 169 20.56 -1.82 7.96
N ALA A 170 19.61 -1.83 7.02
CA ALA A 170 18.51 -0.86 6.93
C ALA A 170 17.21 -1.35 7.59
N ALA A 171 17.05 -2.66 7.78
CA ALA A 171 15.81 -3.22 8.32
C ALA A 171 15.54 -2.82 9.77
N ARG A 172 14.25 -2.80 10.10
CA ARG A 172 13.73 -2.52 11.43
C ARG A 172 13.53 -3.82 12.21
N SER A 173 13.96 -3.87 13.46
CA SER A 173 13.79 -5.05 14.33
C SER A 173 12.39 -5.20 14.92
N HIS A 174 11.62 -4.10 15.07
CA HIS A 174 10.29 -4.11 15.67
C HIS A 174 9.31 -3.23 14.92
N LEU A 175 8.15 -3.78 14.57
CA LEU A 175 7.05 -2.99 13.99
C LEU A 175 6.36 -2.09 15.02
N PRO A 176 5.66 -1.03 14.56
CA PRO A 176 4.74 -0.30 15.41
C PRO A 176 3.70 -1.23 16.05
N VAL A 177 3.49 -1.07 17.36
CA VAL A 177 2.41 -1.76 18.07
C VAL A 177 1.09 -1.20 17.57
N LEU A 178 0.20 -2.07 17.10
CA LEU A 178 -1.16 -1.71 16.72
C LEU A 178 -2.07 -1.74 17.97
N PRO A 179 -3.10 -0.88 18.06
CA PRO A 179 -4.02 -0.86 19.20
C PRO A 179 -4.84 -2.15 19.39
N GLU A 180 -4.98 -2.98 18.35
CA GLU A 180 -5.68 -4.26 18.45
C GLU A 180 -4.79 -5.35 19.08
N PRO A 181 -5.32 -6.19 19.97
CA PRO A 181 -4.54 -7.24 20.62
C PRO A 181 -3.98 -8.23 19.58
N PRO A 182 -2.74 -8.70 19.75
CA PRO A 182 -2.19 -9.73 18.87
C PRO A 182 -3.08 -10.97 18.93
N SER A 183 -3.37 -11.55 17.76
CA SER A 183 -4.08 -12.82 17.68
C SER A 183 -3.15 -13.92 18.22
N GLY A 184 -3.30 -14.29 19.50
CA GLY A 184 -2.55 -15.37 20.15
C GLY A 184 -2.86 -16.78 19.61
N ALA A 185 -3.45 -16.88 18.41
CA ALA A 185 -3.70 -18.14 17.75
C ALA A 185 -2.42 -18.63 17.06
N SER A 186 -2.11 -19.91 17.26
CA SER A 186 -1.02 -20.59 16.58
C SER A 186 -1.18 -20.53 15.05
N SER A 187 -0.05 -20.65 14.35
CA SER A 187 -0.04 -20.65 12.89
C SER A 187 -0.95 -21.76 12.35
N PRO A 188 -1.85 -21.44 11.41
CA PRO A 188 -2.81 -22.41 10.89
C PRO A 188 -2.07 -23.50 10.11
N PRO A 189 -2.49 -24.77 10.23
CA PRO A 189 -1.90 -25.83 9.41
C PRO A 189 -2.31 -25.66 7.94
N MET A 190 -1.49 -26.19 7.05
CA MET A 190 -1.83 -26.24 5.62
C MET A 190 -3.15 -26.98 5.39
N PRO A 191 -4.09 -26.41 4.62
CA PRO A 191 -5.35 -27.08 4.30
C PRO A 191 -5.13 -28.36 3.48
N PRO A 192 -5.90 -29.44 3.73
CA PRO A 192 -5.85 -30.64 2.90
C PRO A 192 -6.28 -30.36 1.45
N ALA A 193 -5.84 -31.20 0.53
CA ALA A 193 -6.11 -31.06 -0.92
C ALA A 193 -7.60 -30.89 -1.25
N THR A 194 -8.50 -31.57 -0.52
CA THR A 194 -9.95 -31.43 -0.68
C THR A 194 -10.45 -30.00 -0.43
N LYS A 195 -9.94 -29.33 0.62
CA LYS A 195 -10.29 -27.93 0.90
C LYS A 195 -9.72 -26.96 -0.14
N LEU A 196 -8.53 -27.26 -0.70
CA LEU A 196 -7.97 -26.49 -1.82
C LEU A 196 -8.83 -26.61 -3.08
N GLY A 197 -9.31 -27.82 -3.41
CA GLY A 197 -10.25 -28.05 -4.52
C GLY A 197 -11.57 -27.29 -4.35
N VAL A 198 -12.14 -27.26 -3.15
CA VAL A 198 -13.34 -26.45 -2.85
C VAL A 198 -13.08 -24.96 -3.04
N ARG A 199 -11.89 -24.46 -2.67
CA ARG A 199 -11.52 -23.06 -2.90
C ARG A 199 -11.39 -22.73 -4.38
N ALA A 200 -10.77 -23.62 -5.17
CA ALA A 200 -10.69 -23.48 -6.62
C ALA A 200 -12.09 -23.33 -7.24
N ALA A 201 -13.04 -24.20 -6.85
CA ALA A 201 -14.44 -24.08 -7.28
C ALA A 201 -15.10 -22.76 -6.85
N LYS A 202 -14.87 -22.31 -5.60
CA LYS A 202 -15.37 -21.02 -5.10
C LYS A 202 -14.75 -19.82 -5.85
N ALA A 203 -13.48 -19.88 -6.24
CA ALA A 203 -12.82 -18.83 -7.02
C ALA A 203 -13.50 -18.66 -8.38
N MET A 204 -13.82 -19.76 -9.06
CA MET A 204 -14.57 -19.72 -10.32
C MET A 204 -15.98 -19.15 -10.14
N ALA A 205 -16.71 -19.60 -9.12
CA ALA A 205 -18.04 -19.06 -8.81
C ALA A 205 -17.99 -17.55 -8.48
N ARG A 206 -16.98 -17.12 -7.71
CA ARG A 206 -16.75 -15.70 -7.40
C ARG A 206 -16.45 -14.89 -8.65
N ARG A 207 -15.69 -15.41 -9.62
CA ARG A 207 -15.45 -14.72 -10.89
C ARG A 207 -16.75 -14.45 -11.64
N ILE A 208 -17.64 -15.44 -11.70
CA ILE A 208 -18.95 -15.30 -12.36
C ILE A 208 -19.77 -14.22 -11.64
N VAL A 209 -19.83 -14.27 -10.30
CA VAL A 209 -20.52 -13.25 -9.49
C VAL A 209 -19.91 -11.87 -9.69
N GLN A 210 -18.58 -11.74 -9.74
CA GLN A 210 -17.88 -10.48 -9.99
C GLN A 210 -18.18 -9.94 -11.39
N GLN A 211 -18.21 -10.80 -12.42
CA GLN A 211 -18.59 -10.39 -13.77
C GLN A 211 -20.02 -9.86 -13.81
N ILE A 212 -20.97 -10.57 -13.19
CA ILE A 212 -22.35 -10.10 -13.05
C ILE A 212 -22.41 -8.78 -12.28
N TYR A 213 -21.64 -8.66 -11.20
CA TYR A 213 -21.54 -7.43 -10.42
C TYR A 213 -21.04 -6.25 -11.27
N HIS A 214 -19.96 -6.43 -12.05
CA HIS A 214 -19.45 -5.39 -12.95
C HIS A 214 -20.37 -5.07 -14.13
N LEU A 215 -21.29 -5.99 -14.51
CA LEU A 215 -22.35 -5.68 -15.47
C LEU A 215 -23.42 -4.77 -14.85
N CYS A 216 -23.71 -4.95 -13.57
CA CYS A 216 -24.77 -4.23 -12.84
C CYS A 216 -24.29 -2.95 -12.13
N TYR A 217 -23.00 -2.86 -11.78
CA TYR A 217 -22.41 -1.81 -10.95
C TYR A 217 -21.13 -1.25 -11.58
N ASN A 218 -20.90 0.04 -11.39
CA ASN A 218 -19.61 0.65 -11.56
C ASN A 218 -18.76 0.34 -10.33
N ALA A 219 -17.67 -0.40 -10.51
CA ALA A 219 -16.80 -0.84 -9.43
C ALA A 219 -15.33 -0.94 -9.92
N PRO A 220 -14.34 -0.55 -9.09
CA PRO A 220 -14.51 0.05 -7.76
C PRO A 220 -15.21 1.41 -7.84
N HIS A 221 -15.86 1.85 -6.77
CA HIS A 221 -16.46 3.17 -6.69
C HIS A 221 -16.18 3.73 -5.31
N TRP A 222 -15.78 4.98 -5.23
CA TRP A 222 -15.49 5.68 -3.99
C TRP A 222 -16.49 6.81 -3.79
N ARG A 223 -16.54 7.34 -2.58
CA ARG A 223 -17.32 8.52 -2.25
C ARG A 223 -16.55 9.36 -1.25
N VAL A 224 -16.61 10.66 -1.41
CA VAL A 224 -16.07 11.62 -0.45
C VAL A 224 -17.16 12.02 0.54
N GLY A 225 -16.82 11.94 1.81
CA GLY A 225 -17.62 12.39 2.94
C GLY A 225 -17.02 13.65 3.53
N TRP A 226 -17.85 14.59 3.96
CA TRP A 226 -17.39 15.80 4.60
C TRP A 226 -18.29 16.21 5.77
N ARG A 227 -17.72 16.93 6.72
CA ARG A 227 -18.45 17.51 7.87
C ARG A 227 -17.81 18.81 8.32
N GLN A 228 -18.57 19.62 9.05
CA GLN A 228 -17.99 20.68 9.87
C GLN A 228 -17.40 20.06 11.13
N THR A 229 -16.19 20.49 11.52
CA THR A 229 -15.51 19.93 12.70
C THR A 229 -16.10 20.45 14.00
N GLY A 230 -16.64 21.67 14.01
CA GLY A 230 -17.16 22.31 15.23
C GLY A 230 -16.11 22.49 16.32
N GLY A 231 -14.82 22.49 15.94
CA GLY A 231 -13.69 22.54 16.87
C GLY A 231 -13.02 21.19 17.13
N SER A 232 -13.66 20.06 16.80
CA SER A 232 -13.13 18.71 17.06
C SER A 232 -13.18 17.79 15.84
N ASP A 233 -12.03 17.66 15.18
CA ASP A 233 -11.78 16.73 14.08
C ASP A 233 -11.38 15.33 14.57
N LEU A 234 -11.14 14.40 13.65
CA LEU A 234 -10.79 13.00 13.95
C LEU A 234 -9.44 12.84 14.65
N TYR A 235 -8.51 13.79 14.46
CA TYR A 235 -7.25 13.79 15.19
C TYR A 235 -7.48 14.05 16.68
N GLU A 236 -8.41 14.93 17.05
CA GLU A 236 -8.77 15.12 18.45
C GLU A 236 -9.67 13.99 18.98
N LEU A 237 -10.73 13.64 18.23
CA LEU A 237 -11.75 12.70 18.68
C LEU A 237 -11.24 11.27 18.84
N ARG A 238 -10.23 10.86 18.05
CA ARG A 238 -9.72 9.47 17.98
C ARG A 238 -10.78 8.40 17.70
N ALA A 239 -11.95 8.81 17.21
CA ALA A 239 -13.09 7.95 16.93
C ALA A 239 -13.90 8.51 15.76
N HIS A 240 -14.47 7.64 14.95
CA HIS A 240 -15.33 8.03 13.84
C HIS A 240 -16.72 8.49 14.35
N PRO A 241 -17.17 9.74 14.11
CA PRO A 241 -18.48 10.22 14.53
C PRO A 241 -19.63 9.38 14.01
N GLN A 242 -20.69 9.26 14.80
CA GLN A 242 -21.90 8.51 14.43
C GLN A 242 -22.85 9.29 13.52
N SER A 243 -22.62 10.58 13.30
CA SER A 243 -23.46 11.45 12.47
C SER A 243 -22.68 12.68 12.00
N GLY A 244 -23.32 13.50 11.16
CA GLY A 244 -22.76 14.78 10.69
C GLY A 244 -22.03 14.71 9.34
N TRP A 245 -21.79 13.50 8.82
CA TRP A 245 -21.24 13.29 7.49
C TRP A 245 -22.25 13.60 6.40
N ARG A 246 -21.79 14.32 5.37
CA ARG A 246 -22.51 14.62 4.14
C ARG A 246 -21.71 14.06 2.96
N ASP A 247 -22.41 13.62 1.93
CA ASP A 247 -21.78 13.11 0.72
C ASP A 247 -21.42 14.28 -0.21
N LEU A 248 -20.24 14.22 -0.83
CA LEU A 248 -19.96 14.96 -2.06
C LEU A 248 -20.60 14.19 -3.22
N ALA A 249 -21.66 14.74 -3.79
CA ALA A 249 -22.43 14.05 -4.82
C ALA A 249 -21.64 13.86 -6.13
N ASP A 250 -21.79 12.67 -6.72
CA ASP A 250 -21.39 12.32 -8.08
C ASP A 250 -22.62 11.94 -8.93
N ASP A 251 -22.41 11.73 -10.23
CA ASP A 251 -23.44 11.31 -11.20
C ASP A 251 -23.45 9.78 -11.45
N GLY A 252 -22.68 9.02 -10.67
CA GLY A 252 -22.42 7.59 -10.81
C GLY A 252 -21.52 7.20 -11.99
N SER A 253 -21.40 8.04 -13.02
CA SER A 253 -20.53 7.81 -14.20
C SER A 253 -19.05 8.06 -13.90
N ARG A 254 -18.79 8.72 -12.78
CA ARG A 254 -17.48 8.94 -12.15
C ARG A 254 -17.55 8.66 -10.65
N PHE A 255 -16.41 8.63 -9.97
CA PHE A 255 -16.35 8.75 -8.52
C PHE A 255 -15.31 9.78 -8.11
N TYR A 256 -15.45 10.30 -6.88
CA TYR A 256 -14.43 11.12 -6.24
C TYR A 256 -13.78 10.35 -5.08
N ALA A 257 -12.46 10.50 -4.95
CA ALA A 257 -11.64 9.96 -3.86
C ALA A 257 -10.50 10.95 -3.54
N ASP A 258 -9.69 10.62 -2.54
CA ASP A 258 -8.55 11.41 -2.07
C ASP A 258 -8.87 12.90 -1.90
N PRO A 259 -9.78 13.27 -0.98
CA PRO A 259 -10.15 14.65 -0.78
C PRO A 259 -9.02 15.46 -0.13
N PHE A 260 -8.46 16.44 -0.85
CA PHE A 260 -7.46 17.39 -0.36
C PHE A 260 -8.01 18.83 -0.34
N PRO A 261 -8.58 19.27 0.79
CA PRO A 261 -8.97 20.65 0.98
C PRO A 261 -7.76 21.56 1.22
N VAL A 262 -7.86 22.80 0.77
CA VAL A 262 -6.93 23.88 1.12
C VAL A 262 -7.69 25.18 1.36
N LEU A 263 -7.32 25.90 2.42
CA LEU A 263 -7.80 27.25 2.66
C LEU A 263 -6.80 28.23 2.04
N TYR A 264 -7.21 28.92 0.98
CA TYR A 264 -6.36 29.90 0.30
C TYR A 264 -7.15 31.19 0.09
N ARG A 265 -6.58 32.33 0.52
CA ARG A 265 -7.21 33.67 0.43
C ARG A 265 -8.67 33.71 0.95
N GLY A 266 -8.92 33.03 2.07
CA GLY A 266 -10.24 33.00 2.73
C GLY A 266 -11.27 32.03 2.13
N GLN A 267 -10.92 31.29 1.07
CA GLN A 267 -11.80 30.33 0.41
C GLN A 267 -11.26 28.91 0.56
N VAL A 268 -12.10 27.98 1.02
CA VAL A 268 -11.77 26.54 0.98
C VAL A 268 -11.98 26.04 -0.44
N THR A 269 -11.00 25.37 -1.02
CA THR A 269 -11.12 24.62 -2.27
C THR A 269 -10.78 23.16 -2.01
N LEU A 270 -11.64 22.25 -2.44
CA LEU A 270 -11.43 20.82 -2.34
C LEU A 270 -10.91 20.28 -3.68
N PHE A 271 -9.75 19.63 -3.65
CA PHE A 271 -9.21 18.84 -4.75
C PHE A 271 -9.54 17.36 -4.54
N VAL A 272 -9.80 16.61 -5.61
CA VAL A 272 -10.14 15.18 -5.57
C VAL A 272 -9.53 14.43 -6.75
N GLU A 273 -9.25 13.14 -6.55
CA GLU A 273 -9.20 12.16 -7.63
C GLU A 273 -10.59 12.09 -8.28
N ASP A 274 -10.68 12.29 -9.59
CA ASP A 274 -11.92 12.21 -10.40
C ASP A 274 -11.79 11.06 -11.39
N TYR A 275 -12.24 9.87 -10.98
CA TYR A 275 -12.17 8.66 -11.79
C TYR A 275 -13.37 8.54 -12.71
N ILE A 276 -13.12 8.51 -14.02
CA ILE A 276 -14.17 8.43 -15.03
C ILE A 276 -14.34 6.96 -15.45
N HIS A 277 -15.48 6.34 -15.12
CA HIS A 277 -15.72 4.90 -15.35
C HIS A 277 -15.60 4.50 -16.82
N ARG A 278 -16.07 5.37 -17.71
CA ARG A 278 -16.06 5.11 -19.15
C ARG A 278 -14.64 4.96 -19.71
N THR A 279 -13.68 5.74 -19.20
CA THR A 279 -12.30 5.75 -19.69
C THR A 279 -11.37 4.90 -18.82
N GLY A 280 -11.78 4.55 -17.60
CA GLY A 280 -10.96 3.78 -16.68
C GLY A 280 -9.72 4.54 -16.20
N LYS A 281 -9.79 5.87 -16.15
CA LYS A 281 -8.67 6.78 -15.84
C LYS A 281 -9.17 7.85 -14.88
N ALA A 282 -8.39 8.17 -13.84
CA ALA A 282 -8.62 9.36 -13.05
C ALA A 282 -7.80 10.57 -13.52
N ILE A 283 -8.43 11.72 -13.39
CA ILE A 283 -7.84 13.06 -13.51
C ILE A 283 -8.00 13.78 -12.17
N LEU A 284 -7.49 15.00 -12.04
CA LEU A 284 -7.69 15.80 -10.84
C LEU A 284 -8.72 16.88 -11.10
N SER A 285 -9.69 16.98 -10.21
CA SER A 285 -10.76 17.98 -10.24
C SER A 285 -10.81 18.78 -8.95
N ALA A 286 -11.36 19.99 -9.00
CA ALA A 286 -11.51 20.85 -7.83
C ALA A 286 -12.89 21.52 -7.76
N VAL A 287 -13.34 21.84 -6.54
CA VAL A 287 -14.57 22.60 -6.27
C VAL A 287 -14.37 23.56 -5.11
N ALA A 288 -14.89 24.78 -5.24
CA ALA A 288 -14.95 25.71 -4.11
C ALA A 288 -15.94 25.19 -3.05
N PHE A 289 -15.62 25.39 -1.78
CA PHE A 289 -16.37 24.87 -0.65
C PHE A 289 -16.74 25.98 0.32
N GLY A 290 -18.03 26.13 0.61
CA GLY A 290 -18.52 27.02 1.66
C GLY A 290 -18.95 26.24 2.91
N PRO A 291 -19.39 26.93 3.98
CA PRO A 291 -19.90 26.28 5.18
C PRO A 291 -21.07 25.32 4.91
N ASN A 292 -21.86 25.61 3.86
CA ASN A 292 -23.03 24.82 3.49
C ASN A 292 -22.73 23.65 2.53
N GLY A 293 -21.49 23.55 2.01
CA GLY A 293 -21.09 22.51 1.07
C GLY A 293 -20.41 23.03 -0.19
N PRO A 294 -20.28 22.18 -1.22
CA PRO A 294 -19.62 22.54 -2.47
C PRO A 294 -20.44 23.57 -3.26
N ALA A 295 -19.76 24.54 -3.86
CA ALA A 295 -20.36 25.50 -4.79
C ALA A 295 -20.40 24.91 -6.21
N GLY A 296 -21.27 23.93 -6.41
CA GLY A 296 -21.40 23.18 -7.67
C GLY A 296 -20.72 21.81 -7.61
N THR A 297 -20.25 21.33 -8.77
CA THR A 297 -19.57 20.03 -8.90
C THR A 297 -18.09 20.20 -9.18
N PRO A 298 -17.23 19.26 -8.74
CA PRO A 298 -15.82 19.23 -9.11
C PRO A 298 -15.60 19.41 -10.61
N LYS A 299 -14.66 20.30 -10.97
CA LYS A 299 -14.27 20.60 -12.35
C LYS A 299 -12.83 20.17 -12.59
N PRO A 300 -12.50 19.59 -13.76
CA PRO A 300 -11.13 19.23 -14.10
C PRO A 300 -10.16 20.41 -13.97
N VAL A 301 -9.02 20.17 -13.32
CA VAL A 301 -7.94 21.15 -13.15
C VAL A 301 -6.60 20.65 -13.64
N LEU A 302 -6.38 19.34 -13.66
CA LEU A 302 -5.18 18.71 -14.25
C LEU A 302 -5.55 17.37 -14.87
N GLU A 303 -5.29 17.22 -16.17
CA GLU A 303 -5.43 15.97 -16.91
C GLU A 303 -4.12 15.68 -17.66
N LEU A 304 -3.64 14.46 -17.52
CA LEU A 304 -2.45 13.93 -18.17
C LEU A 304 -2.79 12.63 -18.93
N PRO A 305 -1.91 12.12 -19.81
CA PRO A 305 -2.18 10.89 -20.56
C PRO A 305 -2.21 9.63 -19.69
N TYR A 306 -1.90 9.74 -18.39
CA TYR A 306 -1.90 8.67 -17.41
C TYR A 306 -2.82 9.00 -16.22
N HIS A 307 -3.08 8.00 -15.38
CA HIS A 307 -3.90 8.11 -14.17
C HIS A 307 -3.24 9.02 -13.13
N LEU A 308 -4.04 9.91 -12.53
CA LEU A 308 -3.64 10.77 -11.42
C LEU A 308 -4.57 10.57 -10.23
N SER A 309 -4.00 10.44 -9.04
CA SER A 309 -4.73 10.35 -7.76
C SER A 309 -4.00 11.17 -6.69
N TYR A 310 -4.48 11.14 -5.44
CA TYR A 310 -3.82 11.76 -4.29
C TYR A 310 -3.30 13.19 -4.54
N PRO A 311 -4.18 14.17 -4.81
CA PRO A 311 -3.78 15.54 -5.16
C PRO A 311 -3.22 16.31 -3.96
N PHE A 312 -2.03 15.96 -3.47
CA PHE A 312 -1.40 16.64 -2.33
C PHE A 312 -1.09 18.10 -2.70
N VAL A 313 -1.97 19.01 -2.28
CA VAL A 313 -1.86 20.46 -2.52
C VAL A 313 -1.37 21.19 -1.28
N PHE A 314 -0.59 22.26 -1.43
CA PHE A 314 -0.15 23.10 -0.31
C PHE A 314 0.20 24.51 -0.75
N GLU A 315 0.14 25.46 0.18
CA GLU A 315 0.58 26.83 -0.02
C GLU A 315 2.04 26.97 0.47
N ARG A 316 2.86 27.67 -0.30
CA ARG A 316 4.19 28.10 0.12
C ARG A 316 4.62 29.33 -0.67
N ASP A 317 5.14 30.33 0.04
CA ASP A 317 5.66 31.59 -0.50
C ASP A 317 4.60 32.39 -1.30
N GLY A 318 3.33 32.32 -0.89
CA GLY A 318 2.20 32.97 -1.55
C GLY A 318 1.63 32.22 -2.75
N GLU A 319 2.29 31.14 -3.18
CA GLU A 319 1.96 30.34 -4.35
C GLU A 319 1.33 28.99 -3.95
N MET A 320 0.54 28.43 -4.86
CA MET A 320 -0.10 27.13 -4.68
C MET A 320 0.64 26.04 -5.45
N TRP A 321 0.92 24.95 -4.75
CA TRP A 321 1.71 23.82 -5.21
C TRP A 321 0.91 22.52 -5.14
N MET A 322 1.22 21.57 -6.01
CA MET A 322 0.61 20.24 -6.03
C MET A 322 1.66 19.16 -6.34
N VAL A 323 1.59 18.04 -5.62
CA VAL A 323 2.34 16.81 -5.87
C VAL A 323 1.33 15.66 -5.99
N PRO A 324 0.84 15.32 -7.19
CA PRO A 324 -0.10 14.23 -7.35
C PRO A 324 0.59 12.87 -7.37
N GLU A 325 -0.11 11.80 -6.99
CA GLU A 325 0.35 10.45 -7.31
C GLU A 325 0.30 10.23 -8.83
N SER A 326 1.43 9.76 -9.38
CA SER A 326 1.56 9.44 -10.80
C SER A 326 2.36 8.15 -11.01
N GLY A 327 2.06 7.11 -10.22
CA GLY A 327 2.82 5.85 -10.22
C GLY A 327 2.98 5.20 -11.59
N ALA A 328 2.00 5.34 -12.49
CA ALA A 328 2.08 4.87 -13.87
C ALA A 328 3.15 5.58 -14.71
N ASN A 329 3.45 6.85 -14.41
CA ASN A 329 4.50 7.64 -15.06
C ASN A 329 5.89 7.43 -14.44
N ARG A 330 5.96 6.68 -13.33
CA ARG A 330 7.21 6.36 -12.60
C ARG A 330 7.98 7.61 -12.11
N SER A 331 7.26 8.64 -11.70
CA SER A 331 7.83 9.89 -11.21
C SER A 331 7.04 10.47 -10.04
N VAL A 332 7.69 11.33 -9.25
CA VAL A 332 7.02 12.28 -8.35
C VAL A 332 7.27 13.68 -8.89
N ASP A 333 6.21 14.37 -9.30
CA ASP A 333 6.29 15.66 -9.98
C ASP A 333 5.68 16.78 -9.14
N LEU A 334 6.29 17.97 -9.20
CA LEU A 334 5.83 19.18 -8.55
C LEU A 334 5.20 20.12 -9.59
N TYR A 335 4.00 20.59 -9.29
CA TYR A 335 3.26 21.55 -10.10
C TYR A 335 3.02 22.84 -9.32
N ARG A 336 3.01 23.97 -10.03
CA ARG A 336 2.61 25.29 -9.51
C ARG A 336 1.37 25.78 -10.23
N ALA A 337 0.41 26.34 -9.51
CA ALA A 337 -0.78 26.92 -10.12
C ALA A 337 -0.47 28.30 -10.70
N SER A 338 -0.72 28.51 -12.00
CA SER A 338 -0.66 29.83 -12.63
C SER A 338 -1.97 30.61 -12.51
N ALA A 339 -3.09 29.90 -12.28
CA ALA A 339 -4.44 30.46 -12.20
C ALA A 339 -5.30 29.59 -11.26
N PHE A 340 -4.98 29.62 -9.97
CA PHE A 340 -5.64 28.80 -8.94
C PHE A 340 -7.18 28.93 -9.01
N PRO A 341 -7.95 27.82 -8.95
CA PRO A 341 -7.54 26.45 -8.61
C PRO A 341 -7.01 25.59 -9.77
N GLY A 342 -6.90 26.14 -10.98
CA GLY A 342 -6.36 25.45 -12.16
C GLY A 342 -5.01 26.01 -12.62
N GLY A 343 -4.71 25.80 -13.91
CA GLY A 343 -3.48 26.31 -14.53
C GLY A 343 -2.21 25.68 -13.98
N TRP A 344 -2.25 24.38 -13.68
CA TRP A 344 -1.10 23.66 -13.12
C TRP A 344 0.03 23.51 -14.14
N VAL A 345 1.18 24.12 -13.86
CA VAL A 345 2.40 24.03 -14.66
C VAL A 345 3.41 23.16 -13.92
N LYS A 346 3.95 22.13 -14.60
CA LYS A 346 5.00 21.28 -14.03
C LYS A 346 6.27 22.11 -13.83
N GLU A 347 6.70 22.22 -12.59
CA GLU A 347 7.89 22.99 -12.19
C GLU A 347 9.13 22.09 -12.16
N ALA A 348 9.00 20.89 -11.59
CA ALA A 348 10.13 19.98 -11.40
C ALA A 348 9.68 18.52 -11.33
N THR A 349 10.57 17.59 -11.67
CA THR A 349 10.49 16.18 -11.27
C THR A 349 11.32 16.01 -10.01
N LEU A 350 10.66 15.70 -8.90
CA LEU A 350 11.29 15.54 -7.58
C LEU A 350 12.00 14.20 -7.44
N LEU A 351 11.40 13.14 -8.00
CA LEU A 351 11.95 11.78 -8.07
C LEU A 351 11.62 11.15 -9.42
N SER A 352 12.56 10.40 -10.00
CA SER A 352 12.40 9.69 -11.28
C SER A 352 12.63 8.19 -11.13
N ASP A 353 12.17 7.41 -12.11
CA ASP A 353 12.32 5.96 -12.20
C ASP A 353 11.80 5.17 -11.00
N ILE A 354 10.73 5.68 -10.37
CA ILE A 354 10.17 5.14 -9.13
C ILE A 354 8.66 4.97 -9.21
N VAL A 355 8.14 3.82 -8.75
CA VAL A 355 6.70 3.65 -8.53
C VAL A 355 6.42 4.01 -7.08
N ALA A 356 6.04 5.27 -6.86
CA ALA A 356 5.70 5.81 -5.56
C ALA A 356 4.21 6.15 -5.49
N SER A 357 3.56 5.77 -4.39
CA SER A 357 2.16 6.08 -4.09
C SER A 357 2.04 7.05 -2.91
N ASP A 358 1.03 7.91 -2.97
CA ASP A 358 0.63 8.87 -1.93
C ASP A 358 1.76 9.78 -1.41
N ALA A 359 2.61 10.31 -2.31
CA ALA A 359 3.73 11.17 -1.93
C ALA A 359 3.29 12.40 -1.11
N THR A 360 3.68 12.43 0.16
CA THR A 360 3.27 13.44 1.15
C THR A 360 4.48 14.20 1.67
N LEU A 361 4.45 15.53 1.56
CA LEU A 361 5.52 16.40 2.04
C LEU A 361 5.16 16.98 3.41
N THR A 362 6.16 17.12 4.27
CA THR A 362 6.05 17.81 5.56
C THR A 362 7.35 18.50 5.92
N GLU A 363 7.25 19.63 6.62
CA GLU A 363 8.40 20.32 7.18
C GLU A 363 8.59 19.87 8.63
N HIS A 364 9.79 19.39 8.96
CA HIS A 364 10.12 18.93 10.31
C HIS A 364 11.61 19.11 10.59
N GLY A 365 11.94 19.69 11.75
CA GLY A 365 13.34 19.91 12.14
C GLY A 365 14.12 20.83 11.19
N GLY A 366 13.46 21.82 10.59
CA GLY A 366 14.09 22.75 9.64
C GLY A 366 14.41 22.15 8.27
N ARG A 367 13.85 20.98 7.94
CA ARG A 367 14.01 20.30 6.65
C ARG A 367 12.68 19.84 6.11
N TRP A 368 12.65 19.57 4.82
CA TRP A 368 11.54 18.93 4.15
C TRP A 368 11.72 17.43 4.12
N TRP A 369 10.63 16.72 4.37
CA TRP A 369 10.55 15.26 4.31
C TRP A 369 9.43 14.86 3.36
N MET A 370 9.71 13.89 2.51
CA MET A 370 8.72 13.26 1.62
C MET A 370 8.52 11.82 2.08
N PHE A 371 7.27 11.43 2.27
CA PHE A 371 6.86 10.07 2.61
C PHE A 371 6.08 9.50 1.44
N ALA A 372 6.41 8.28 1.02
CA ALA A 372 5.64 7.55 0.02
C ALA A 372 5.78 6.05 0.24
N THR A 373 4.79 5.27 -0.18
CA THR A 373 5.03 3.83 -0.36
C THR A 373 5.63 3.56 -1.72
N VAL A 374 6.57 2.61 -1.80
CA VAL A 374 7.31 2.30 -3.02
C VAL A 374 7.12 0.84 -3.41
N ARG A 375 6.96 0.61 -4.71
CA ARG A 375 6.93 -0.73 -5.29
C ARG A 375 8.24 -1.01 -6.03
N ASP A 376 9.15 -1.72 -5.37
CA ASP A 376 10.48 -2.09 -5.85
C ASP A 376 10.48 -3.37 -6.72
N GLY A 377 9.67 -3.36 -7.79
CA GLY A 377 9.61 -4.46 -8.77
C GLY A 377 8.61 -5.58 -8.45
N GLY A 378 8.06 -5.62 -7.24
CA GLY A 378 6.99 -6.54 -6.84
C GLY A 378 6.37 -6.14 -5.49
N GLY A 379 5.48 -6.97 -4.96
CA GLY A 379 4.84 -6.69 -3.67
C GLY A 379 3.63 -5.75 -3.77
N ALA A 380 3.01 -5.52 -2.61
CA ALA A 380 1.89 -4.61 -2.48
C ALA A 380 2.31 -3.15 -2.71
N PHE A 381 1.39 -2.30 -3.17
CA PHE A 381 1.64 -0.87 -3.32
C PHE A 381 1.64 -0.12 -1.98
N SER A 382 1.15 -0.76 -0.91
CA SER A 382 0.77 -0.07 0.33
C SER A 382 1.61 -0.42 1.57
N ASP A 383 2.64 -1.27 1.46
CA ASP A 383 3.33 -1.84 2.62
C ASP A 383 4.78 -1.37 2.80
N GLN A 384 5.44 -0.81 1.80
CA GLN A 384 6.86 -0.44 1.90
C GLN A 384 7.05 1.09 1.94
N LEU A 385 7.23 1.66 3.13
CA LEU A 385 7.45 3.09 3.32
C LEU A 385 8.90 3.50 3.04
N HIS A 386 9.07 4.51 2.20
CA HIS A 386 10.33 5.19 1.95
C HIS A 386 10.22 6.67 2.28
N LEU A 387 11.33 7.25 2.73
CA LEU A 387 11.46 8.69 2.97
C LEU A 387 12.59 9.29 2.16
N TRP A 388 12.43 10.57 1.84
CA TRP A 388 13.50 11.43 1.33
C TRP A 388 13.52 12.71 2.14
N SER A 389 14.68 13.36 2.20
CA SER A 389 14.82 14.68 2.81
C SER A 389 15.43 15.70 1.84
N ALA A 390 15.06 16.96 2.02
CA ALA A 390 15.55 18.07 1.21
C ALA A 390 15.71 19.34 2.06
N PRO A 391 16.62 20.25 1.69
CA PRO A 391 16.73 21.56 2.35
C PRO A 391 15.50 22.45 2.06
N VAL A 392 14.88 22.28 0.89
CA VAL A 392 13.65 22.98 0.47
C VAL A 392 12.72 22.00 -0.26
N PHE A 393 11.41 22.28 -0.31
CA PHE A 393 10.43 21.37 -0.92
C PHE A 393 10.66 21.07 -2.40
N ARG A 394 11.36 21.96 -3.12
CA ARG A 394 11.73 21.76 -4.53
C ARG A 394 12.89 20.80 -4.73
N GLY A 395 13.53 20.34 -3.65
CA GLY A 395 14.71 19.47 -3.68
C GLY A 395 16.04 20.22 -3.53
N PRO A 396 17.17 19.55 -3.83
CA PRO A 396 17.26 18.15 -4.23
C PRO A 396 16.80 17.21 -3.11
N TRP A 397 16.12 16.14 -3.48
CA TRP A 397 15.63 15.12 -2.55
C TRP A 397 16.64 13.99 -2.42
N THR A 398 17.13 13.76 -1.20
CA THR A 398 18.08 12.70 -0.88
C THR A 398 17.33 11.53 -0.22
N PRO A 399 17.47 10.28 -0.69
CA PRO A 399 16.83 9.13 -0.06
C PRO A 399 17.37 8.93 1.36
N HIS A 400 16.47 8.57 2.28
CA HIS A 400 16.88 8.22 3.64
C HIS A 400 17.77 6.96 3.60
N PRO A 401 18.91 6.93 4.32
CA PRO A 401 19.89 5.83 4.22
C PRO A 401 19.35 4.48 4.68
N LYS A 402 18.27 4.47 5.47
CA LYS A 402 17.58 3.26 5.94
C LYS A 402 16.31 2.92 5.16
N ASN A 403 16.14 3.41 3.93
CA ASN A 403 15.02 2.97 3.10
C ASN A 403 15.17 1.47 2.72
N PRO A 404 14.08 0.67 2.73
CA PRO A 404 12.75 1.03 3.24
C PRO A 404 12.71 1.10 4.78
N LEU A 405 12.08 2.15 5.31
CA LEU A 405 12.03 2.41 6.76
C LEU A 405 10.97 1.58 7.50
N LEU A 406 9.98 1.07 6.76
CA LEU A 406 8.92 0.23 7.30
C LEU A 406 8.39 -0.70 6.19
N ILE A 407 8.25 -1.98 6.50
CA ILE A 407 7.49 -2.95 5.71
C ILE A 407 6.28 -3.36 6.55
N ASP A 408 5.16 -2.65 6.39
CA ASP A 408 3.95 -2.85 7.18
C ASP A 408 2.69 -2.43 6.41
N ILE A 409 1.91 -3.41 5.96
CA ILE A 409 0.61 -3.17 5.30
C ILE A 409 -0.41 -2.46 6.22
N ALA A 410 -0.18 -2.41 7.54
CA ALA A 410 -1.09 -1.77 8.48
C ALA A 410 -0.85 -0.27 8.69
N SER A 411 0.35 0.24 8.37
CA SER A 411 0.70 1.61 8.73
C SER A 411 1.76 2.29 7.85
N ALA A 412 2.20 1.67 6.75
CA ALA A 412 3.18 2.27 5.83
C ALA A 412 2.57 3.34 4.92
N ARG A 413 1.43 3.07 4.28
CA ARG A 413 0.83 3.97 3.29
C ARG A 413 0.28 5.26 3.89
N PRO A 414 0.67 6.45 3.39
CA PRO A 414 0.07 7.72 3.78
C PRO A 414 -1.45 7.76 3.52
N ALA A 415 -2.20 8.49 4.34
CA ALA A 415 -3.65 8.63 4.22
C ALA A 415 -4.11 10.09 4.29
N GLY A 416 -3.24 11.02 3.89
CA GLY A 416 -3.54 12.46 3.82
C GLY A 416 -2.42 13.31 4.39
N ARG A 417 -2.70 14.60 4.57
CA ARG A 417 -1.79 15.60 5.14
C ARG A 417 -1.43 15.24 6.58
N MET A 418 -0.14 15.34 6.89
CA MET A 418 0.35 15.27 8.28
C MET A 418 0.13 16.61 8.99
N VAL A 419 -0.22 16.57 10.28
CA VAL A 419 -0.53 17.76 11.08
C VAL A 419 0.38 17.84 12.29
N SER A 420 0.85 19.04 12.62
CA SER A 420 1.60 19.30 13.86
C SER A 420 0.66 19.82 14.93
N ARG A 421 0.54 19.13 16.07
CA ARG A 421 -0.31 19.51 17.21
C ARG A 421 0.45 19.39 18.51
N GLY A 422 0.50 20.47 19.29
CA GLY A 422 1.24 20.48 20.56
C GLY A 422 2.72 20.07 20.40
N GLY A 423 3.34 20.42 19.27
CA GLY A 423 4.72 20.03 18.93
C GLY A 423 4.89 18.58 18.46
N GLN A 424 3.81 17.81 18.34
CA GLN A 424 3.83 16.42 17.86
C GLN A 424 3.37 16.34 16.41
N LEU A 425 4.14 15.64 15.58
CA LEU A 425 3.75 15.36 14.20
C LEU A 425 2.85 14.12 14.17
N LEU A 426 1.59 14.32 13.77
CA LEU A 426 0.60 13.28 13.57
C LEU A 426 0.44 12.99 12.08
N ARG A 427 0.46 11.70 11.74
CA ARG A 427 0.42 11.19 10.38
C ARG A 427 -0.79 10.28 10.21
N PRO A 428 -1.71 10.57 9.29
CA PRO A 428 -2.76 9.64 8.92
C PRO A 428 -2.14 8.51 8.07
N VAL A 429 -2.50 7.26 8.34
CA VAL A 429 -2.01 6.08 7.62
C VAL A 429 -3.15 5.16 7.23
N GLN A 430 -3.02 4.45 6.12
CA GLN A 430 -4.00 3.44 5.73
C GLN A 430 -3.71 2.12 6.45
N ASP A 431 -4.73 1.53 7.07
CA ASP A 431 -4.69 0.15 7.51
C ASP A 431 -5.26 -0.76 6.41
N CYS A 432 -4.33 -1.37 5.66
CA CYS A 432 -4.65 -2.24 4.53
C CYS A 432 -4.64 -3.73 4.89
N ARG A 433 -4.59 -4.11 6.19
CA ARG A 433 -4.53 -5.53 6.62
C ARG A 433 -5.66 -6.37 6.04
N ARG A 434 -6.90 -5.84 6.06
CA ARG A 434 -8.11 -6.54 5.60
C ARG A 434 -8.43 -6.35 4.12
N SER A 435 -8.19 -5.16 3.59
CA SER A 435 -8.34 -4.78 2.18
C SER A 435 -7.75 -3.38 1.97
N TYR A 436 -7.43 -3.01 0.73
CA TYR A 436 -7.02 -1.65 0.39
C TYR A 436 -7.98 -0.60 0.98
N GLY A 437 -7.42 0.29 1.82
CA GLY A 437 -8.13 1.38 2.47
C GLY A 437 -9.10 0.98 3.60
N ALA A 438 -9.06 -0.26 4.11
CA ALA A 438 -10.10 -0.81 5.00
C ALA A 438 -10.43 0.06 6.23
N ALA A 439 -9.41 0.65 6.82
CA ALA A 439 -9.50 1.53 7.97
C ALA A 439 -8.39 2.59 7.92
N LEU A 440 -8.50 3.62 8.75
CA LEU A 440 -7.56 4.73 8.82
C LEU A 440 -6.91 4.80 10.19
N GLY A 441 -5.59 4.65 10.25
CA GLY A 441 -4.80 4.85 11.47
C GLY A 441 -4.39 6.30 11.65
N ILE A 442 -4.20 6.70 12.91
CA ILE A 442 -3.46 7.94 13.23
C ILE A 442 -2.19 7.56 13.98
N ALA A 443 -1.05 7.84 13.37
CA ALA A 443 0.25 7.57 13.93
C ALA A 443 0.91 8.86 14.43
N ARG A 444 1.50 8.83 15.61
CA ARG A 444 2.39 9.90 16.09
C ARG A 444 3.82 9.55 15.76
N VAL A 445 4.51 10.45 15.07
CA VAL A 445 5.94 10.32 14.78
C VAL A 445 6.72 10.63 16.06
N THR A 446 7.51 9.65 16.52
CA THR A 446 8.35 9.77 17.73
C THR A 446 9.79 10.14 17.40
N ARG A 447 10.23 9.86 16.18
CA ARG A 447 11.56 10.21 15.67
C ARG A 447 11.50 10.42 14.17
N LEU A 448 12.14 11.47 13.68
CA LEU A 448 12.33 11.76 12.26
C LEU A 448 13.60 12.59 12.09
N ASP A 449 14.68 11.93 11.71
CA ASP A 449 15.99 12.52 11.50
C ASP A 449 16.77 11.73 10.41
N ASP A 450 18.00 12.15 10.08
CA ASP A 450 18.81 11.51 9.03
C ASP A 450 19.26 10.07 9.36
N THR A 451 19.02 9.62 10.59
CA THR A 451 19.47 8.32 11.09
C THR A 451 18.32 7.37 11.41
N GLY A 452 17.08 7.83 11.40
CA GLY A 452 15.93 6.97 11.68
C GLY A 452 14.56 7.64 11.64
N PHE A 453 13.56 6.76 11.55
CA PHE A 453 12.15 7.10 11.62
C PHE A 453 11.42 6.13 12.57
N GLU A 454 10.63 6.68 13.48
CA GLU A 454 9.80 5.89 14.40
C GLU A 454 8.40 6.50 14.54
N GLN A 455 7.40 5.63 14.70
CA GLN A 455 6.02 6.04 14.93
C GLN A 455 5.32 5.09 15.91
N VAL A 456 4.29 5.60 16.57
CA VAL A 456 3.33 4.82 17.36
C VAL A 456 1.94 5.03 16.75
N VAL A 457 1.22 3.96 16.42
CA VAL A 457 -0.17 4.04 15.93
C VAL A 457 -1.08 4.23 17.15
N GLU A 458 -1.63 5.42 17.32
CA GLU A 458 -2.41 5.80 18.52
C GLU A 458 -3.86 5.29 18.45
N THR A 459 -4.43 5.23 17.24
CA THR A 459 -5.79 4.75 17.02
C THR A 459 -5.95 4.20 15.61
N ILE A 460 -6.93 3.32 15.44
CA ILE A 460 -7.41 2.83 14.14
C ILE A 460 -8.91 3.13 14.05
N LEU A 461 -9.27 4.00 13.11
CA LEU A 461 -10.63 4.41 12.81
C LEU A 461 -11.23 3.45 11.79
N ASN A 462 -12.32 2.80 12.19
CA ASN A 462 -13.14 2.01 11.29
C ASN A 462 -14.31 2.86 10.77
N PRO A 463 -14.82 2.60 9.54
CA PRO A 463 -16.01 3.27 9.04
C PRO A 463 -17.20 3.05 9.99
N GLY A 464 -17.78 4.12 10.50
CA GLY A 464 -18.92 4.07 11.41
C GLY A 464 -20.28 4.01 10.70
N ALA A 465 -21.33 3.58 11.38
CA ALA A 465 -22.69 3.47 10.81
C ALA A 465 -23.28 4.81 10.33
N GLY A 466 -22.76 5.94 10.85
CA GLY A 466 -23.13 7.29 10.44
C GLY A 466 -22.56 7.75 9.08
N TRP A 467 -21.76 6.90 8.44
CA TRP A 467 -21.14 7.14 7.15
C TRP A 467 -21.62 6.09 6.15
N ALA A 468 -22.06 6.53 4.98
CA ALA A 468 -22.62 5.63 3.96
C ALA A 468 -21.53 4.90 3.15
N GLY A 469 -20.28 5.35 3.25
CA GLY A 469 -19.14 4.66 2.67
C GLY A 469 -18.72 3.44 3.49
N ARG A 470 -18.12 2.49 2.79
CA ARG A 470 -17.44 1.33 3.37
C ARG A 470 -15.96 1.63 3.28
N LYS A 471 -15.19 1.40 4.34
CA LYS A 471 -13.75 1.72 4.42
C LYS A 471 -13.44 3.22 4.64
N LEU A 472 -12.17 3.54 4.92
CA LEU A 472 -11.62 4.89 5.15
C LEU A 472 -10.18 4.95 4.65
N HIS A 473 -9.87 5.68 3.57
CA HIS A 473 -8.49 5.69 3.03
C HIS A 473 -7.79 7.06 3.00
N THR A 474 -8.52 8.16 3.07
CA THR A 474 -7.93 9.50 3.14
C THR A 474 -8.61 10.33 4.24
N LEU A 475 -7.83 11.18 4.93
CA LEU A 475 -8.25 12.12 5.95
C LEU A 475 -7.54 13.45 5.75
N ASN A 476 -8.30 14.52 5.57
CA ASN A 476 -7.78 15.88 5.55
C ASN A 476 -8.76 16.88 6.15
N GLU A 477 -8.25 18.04 6.57
CA GLU A 477 -9.06 19.16 7.07
C GLU A 477 -8.53 20.49 6.56
N ALA A 478 -9.43 21.45 6.35
CA ALA A 478 -9.10 22.86 6.16
C ALA A 478 -10.31 23.75 6.43
N GLY A 479 -10.09 24.91 7.04
CA GLY A 479 -11.13 25.93 7.21
C GLY A 479 -12.34 25.48 8.04
N GLY A 480 -12.12 24.60 9.04
CA GLY A 480 -13.18 24.05 9.90
C GLY A 480 -14.03 22.96 9.25
N LEU A 481 -13.61 22.48 8.07
CA LEU A 481 -14.20 21.33 7.38
C LEU A 481 -13.22 20.17 7.39
N GLU A 482 -13.74 18.97 7.60
CA GLU A 482 -12.99 17.71 7.54
C GLU A 482 -13.58 16.81 6.48
N PHE A 483 -12.71 16.08 5.79
CA PHE A 483 -13.02 15.25 4.65
C PHE A 483 -12.41 13.86 4.82
N ILE A 484 -13.20 12.86 4.47
CA ILE A 484 -12.82 11.45 4.37
C ILE A 484 -13.34 10.89 3.05
N ASP A 485 -13.00 9.66 2.76
CA ASP A 485 -13.62 8.89 1.71
C ASP A 485 -13.76 7.40 2.06
N GLY A 486 -14.54 6.70 1.26
CA GLY A 486 -14.76 5.27 1.41
C GLY A 486 -15.33 4.66 0.15
N SER A 487 -15.13 3.37 -0.03
CA SER A 487 -15.74 2.59 -1.10
C SER A 487 -17.27 2.59 -1.01
N ALA A 488 -17.93 2.50 -2.15
CA ALA A 488 -19.37 2.60 -2.30
C ALA A 488 -19.89 1.59 -3.32
N MET A 489 -21.20 1.38 -3.33
CA MET A 489 -21.89 0.69 -4.42
C MET A 489 -22.49 1.74 -5.36
N ALA A 490 -22.23 1.62 -6.66
CA ALA A 490 -22.79 2.49 -7.69
C ALA A 490 -23.53 1.68 -8.78
N PRO A 491 -24.84 1.44 -8.63
CA PRO A 491 -25.61 0.70 -9.62
C PRO A 491 -25.74 1.47 -10.95
N ARG A 492 -25.45 0.81 -12.08
CA ARG A 492 -25.49 1.41 -13.43
C ARG A 492 -26.88 1.85 -13.89
N TRP A 493 -27.94 1.26 -13.34
CA TRP A 493 -29.33 1.58 -13.72
C TRP A 493 -29.82 2.92 -13.15
N LYS A 494 -29.18 3.47 -12.10
CA LYS A 494 -29.53 4.80 -11.58
C LYS A 494 -29.12 5.93 -12.55
N GLN A 495 -28.01 5.77 -13.28
CA GLN A 495 -27.57 6.72 -14.32
C GLN A 495 -28.58 6.90 -15.45
N ARG A 496 -29.34 5.85 -15.79
CA ARG A 496 -30.33 5.89 -16.89
C ARG A 496 -31.57 6.74 -16.59
N ARG A 497 -31.87 7.02 -15.32
CA ARG A 497 -33.07 7.81 -14.93
C ARG A 497 -32.85 9.31 -15.03
N GLU A 498 -31.61 9.78 -14.91
CA GLU A 498 -31.27 11.21 -15.00
C GLU A 498 -30.96 11.66 -16.44
N SER A 499 -30.67 10.72 -17.34
CA SER A 499 -30.42 11.00 -18.77
C SER A 499 -31.67 10.98 -19.66
N MET A 500 -32.86 10.80 -19.09
CA MET A 500 -34.12 10.96 -19.84
C MET A 500 -34.56 12.41 -19.76
N PRO A 501 -34.69 13.15 -20.88
CA PRO A 501 -35.22 14.50 -20.83
C PRO A 501 -36.64 14.43 -20.25
N SER A 502 -36.90 15.20 -19.20
CA SER A 502 -38.25 15.50 -18.75
C SER A 502 -38.93 16.33 -19.84
N GLY A 503 -39.57 15.64 -20.79
CA GLY A 503 -40.22 16.23 -21.94
C GLY A 503 -41.52 15.53 -22.29
N LEU A 504 -42.62 16.19 -21.91
CA LEU A 504 -43.97 16.16 -22.47
C LEU A 504 -44.90 14.98 -22.07
N GLY A 505 -46.10 15.21 -21.54
CA GLY A 505 -46.78 16.50 -21.43
C GLY A 505 -48.07 16.50 -20.63
N ASP A 506 -48.40 17.70 -20.17
CA ASP A 506 -49.78 18.15 -20.06
C ASP A 506 -50.45 18.05 -21.44
N LYS A 507 -51.61 17.39 -21.47
CA LYS A 507 -52.65 17.65 -22.44
C LYS A 507 -53.97 17.78 -21.69
N GLN A 508 -54.43 19.04 -21.65
CA GLN A 508 -55.79 19.58 -21.59
C GLN A 508 -56.82 18.90 -20.69
#